data_AF-A0A8J9T7A4-F1
#
_entry.id   AF-A0A8J9T7A4-F1
#
_cell.length_a   1.000
_cell.length_b   1.000
_cell.length_c   1.000
_cell.angle_alpha   90.00
_cell.angle_beta   90.00
_cell.angle_gamma   90.00
#
_symmetry.space_group_name_H-M   'P 1'
#
loop_
_entity.id
_entity.type
_entity.pdbx_description
1 polymer ?
#
loop_
_entity_poly.entity_id
_entity_poly.type
_entity_poly.pdbx_seq_one_letter_code
_entity_poly.pdbx_strand_id
1 'polypeptide(L)' 'MDRYRGFWWHPDSCGILVARVDESSVPVYRIMHQEVEDGHAYEDHRYPFAGKENPTVRLAFVPIDSVSVAQSLT' A
#
# COMPACT_ATOMS: atom_id res chain seq x y z
N MET A 1 -7.34 -14.34 -4.59
CA MET A 1 -7.65 -13.04 -3.94
C MET A 1 -7.15 -12.01 -4.93
N ASP A 2 -8.03 -11.58 -5.85
CA ASP A 2 -7.59 -10.99 -7.12
C ASP A 2 -7.83 -9.47 -7.11
N ARG A 3 -7.32 -8.81 -6.07
CA ARG A 3 -7.48 -7.36 -5.87
C ARG A 3 -6.13 -6.67 -5.86
N TYR A 4 -5.82 -6.02 -6.97
CA TYR A 4 -4.56 -5.29 -7.17
C TYR A 4 -4.66 -3.78 -6.90
N ARG A 5 -5.88 -3.25 -6.73
CA ARG A 5 -6.11 -1.82 -6.46
C ARG A 5 -6.49 -1.55 -5.00
N GLY A 6 -5.99 -0.43 -4.48
CA GLY A 6 -6.32 0.10 -3.15
C GLY A 6 -7.15 1.38 -3.19
N PHE A 7 -7.64 1.81 -4.36
CA PHE A 7 -8.43 3.03 -4.51
C PHE A 7 -9.52 2.88 -5.58
N TRP A 8 -10.53 3.75 -5.49
CA TRP A 8 -11.70 3.78 -6.37
C TRP A 8 -12.18 5.21 -6.57
N TRP A 9 -12.32 5.64 -7.82
CA TRP A 9 -12.93 6.94 -8.16
C TRP A 9 -14.42 6.95 -7.79
N HIS A 10 -14.89 8.08 -7.28
CA HIS A 10 -16.32 8.33 -7.19
C HIS A 10 -16.90 8.42 -8.62
N PRO A 11 -18.09 7.84 -8.90
CA PRO A 11 -18.69 7.88 -10.24
C PRO A 11 -18.83 9.30 -10.81
N ASP A 12 -19.14 10.28 -9.96
CA ASP A 12 -19.28 11.69 -10.34
C ASP A 12 -17.96 12.49 -10.31
N SER A 13 -16.81 11.82 -10.23
CA SER A 13 -15.47 12.44 -10.20
C SER A 13 -15.21 13.44 -9.06
N CYS A 14 -16.06 13.48 -8.03
CA CYS A 14 -15.93 14.41 -6.91
C CYS A 14 -14.97 13.95 -5.80
N GLY A 15 -14.32 12.79 -5.96
CA GLY A 15 -13.38 12.28 -4.97
C GLY A 15 -12.93 10.84 -5.24
N ILE A 16 -12.10 10.32 -4.34
CA ILE A 16 -11.53 8.98 -4.39
C ILE A 16 -11.73 8.30 -3.03
N LEU A 17 -12.26 7.08 -3.03
CA LEU A 17 -12.20 6.19 -1.87
C LEU A 17 -10.84 5.49 -1.87
N VAL A 18 -10.10 5.57 -0.76
CA VAL A 18 -8.78 4.94 -0.60
C VAL A 18 -8.78 3.96 0.57
N ALA A 19 -8.05 2.86 0.41
CA ALA A 19 -7.72 1.93 1.48
C ALA A 19 -6.32 2.24 2.00
N ARG A 20 -6.24 2.84 3.19
CA ARG A 20 -4.99 3.00 3.92
C ARG A 20 -4.64 1.68 4.59
N VAL A 21 -3.46 1.15 4.27
CA VAL A 21 -2.93 -0.09 4.83
C VAL A 21 -1.74 0.26 5.73
N ASP A 22 -1.74 -0.26 6.95
CA ASP A 22 -0.62 -0.17 7.89
C ASP A 22 -0.08 -1.58 8.14
N GLU A 23 1.15 -1.81 7.69
CA GLU A 23 1.83 -3.10 7.79
C GLU A 23 2.87 -3.13 8.92
N SER A 24 2.93 -2.11 9.78
CA SER A 24 3.97 -2.00 10.81
C SER A 24 4.01 -3.19 11.79
N SER A 25 2.88 -3.84 12.04
CA SER A 25 2.78 -5.05 12.88
C SER A 25 3.05 -6.36 12.14
N VAL A 26 3.17 -6.34 10.81
CA VAL A 26 3.34 -7.56 10.01
C VAL A 26 4.80 -8.03 10.10
N PRO A 27 5.05 -9.33 10.34
CA PRO A 27 6.40 -9.87 10.38
C PRO A 27 7.18 -9.63 9.10
N VAL A 28 8.44 -9.23 9.23
CA VAL A 28 9.38 -9.12 8.10
C VAL A 28 10.01 -10.49 7.84
N TYR A 29 9.98 -10.92 6.59
CA TYR A 29 10.59 -12.14 6.09
C TYR A 29 11.67 -11.80 5.07
N ARG A 30 12.87 -12.35 5.25
CA ARG A 30 13.99 -12.13 4.35
C ARG A 30 14.02 -13.16 3.23
N ILE A 31 13.92 -12.69 2.00
CA ILE A 31 13.99 -13.50 0.78
C ILE A 31 15.41 -13.37 0.23
N MET A 32 16.14 -14.48 0.15
CA MET A 32 17.49 -14.49 -0.42
C MET A 32 17.41 -14.61 -1.94
N HIS A 33 18.21 -13.83 -2.66
CA HIS A 33 18.33 -13.92 -4.11
C HIS A 33 19.50 -14.83 -4.48
N GLN A 34 19.24 -15.84 -5.33
CA GLN A 34 20.24 -16.84 -5.69
C GLN A 34 21.26 -16.35 -6.75
N GLU A 35 20.94 -15.31 -7.53
CA GLU A 35 21.73 -14.89 -8.68
C GLU A 35 21.93 -13.36 -8.70
N VAL A 36 22.70 -12.80 -7.77
CA VAL A 36 23.01 -11.37 -7.76
C VAL A 36 24.53 -11.19 -7.64
N GLU A 37 25.18 -10.82 -8.76
CA GLU A 37 26.60 -10.45 -8.79
C GLU A 37 26.88 -9.10 -8.10
N ASP A 38 25.85 -8.25 -7.94
CA ASP A 38 25.98 -6.85 -7.53
C ASP A 38 25.14 -6.51 -6.27
N GLY A 39 25.64 -6.91 -5.10
CA GLY A 39 25.32 -6.33 -3.78
C GLY A 39 23.92 -6.55 -3.16
N HIS A 40 22.89 -6.87 -3.95
CA HIS A 40 21.51 -7.04 -3.47
C HIS A 40 21.12 -8.51 -3.27
N ALA A 41 21.84 -9.18 -2.38
CA ALA A 41 21.68 -10.62 -2.13
C ALA A 41 20.35 -11.01 -1.44
N TYR A 42 19.54 -10.06 -1.01
CA TYR A 42 18.26 -10.32 -0.36
C TYR A 42 17.27 -9.14 -0.43
N GLU A 43 15.99 -9.45 -0.24
CA GLU A 43 14.87 -8.52 -0.04
C GLU A 43 14.19 -8.79 1.31
N ASP A 44 13.87 -7.74 2.06
CA ASP A 44 13.03 -7.84 3.26
C ASP A 44 11.56 -7.54 2.88
N HIS A 45 10.69 -8.53 3.08
CA HIS A 45 9.28 -8.48 2.67
C HIS A 45 8.35 -8.67 3.87
N ARG A 46 7.30 -7.85 4.00
CA ARG A 46 6.31 -8.03 5.08
C ARG A 46 5.34 -9.15 4.72
N TYR A 47 5.49 -10.29 5.37
CA TYR A 47 4.76 -11.52 5.05
C TYR A 47 3.86 -11.95 6.21
N PRO A 48 2.52 -11.88 6.06
CA PRO A 48 1.58 -12.29 7.09
C PRO A 48 1.46 -13.82 7.12
N PHE A 49 2.34 -14.47 7.88
CA PHE A 49 2.23 -15.91 8.14
C PHE A 49 0.89 -16.27 8.78
N ALA A 50 0.40 -17.49 8.50
CA ALA A 50 -0.83 -17.98 9.11
C ALA A 50 -0.79 -17.87 10.64
N GLY A 51 -1.83 -17.26 11.22
CA GLY A 51 -1.91 -17.03 12.67
C GLY A 51 -1.07 -15.86 13.21
N LYS A 52 -0.42 -15.08 12.34
CA LYS A 52 0.22 -13.80 12.69
C LYS A 52 -0.67 -12.61 12.32
N GLU A 53 -0.26 -11.43 12.81
CA GLU A 53 -0.95 -10.17 12.54
C GLU A 53 -1.00 -9.88 11.04
N ASN A 54 -2.19 -9.49 10.58
CA ASN A 54 -2.40 -8.94 9.25
C ASN A 54 -2.19 -7.42 9.27
N PRO A 55 -1.99 -6.79 8.10
CA PRO A 55 -2.05 -5.35 8.00
C PRO A 55 -3.37 -4.80 8.54
N THR A 56 -3.32 -3.69 9.26
CA THR A 56 -4.52 -2.96 9.64
C THR A 56 -4.99 -2.13 8.45
N VAL A 57 -6.28 -2.22 8.10
CA VAL A 57 -6.84 -1.51 6.95
C VAL A 57 -7.93 -0.54 7.39
N ARG A 58 -7.90 0.68 6.84
CA ARG A 58 -8.95 1.69 7.01
C ARG A 58 -9.36 2.26 5.66
N LEU A 59 -10.63 2.59 5.51
CA LEU A 59 -11.15 3.29 4.34
C LEU A 59 -11.30 4.77 4.64
N ALA A 60 -10.96 5.62 3.67
CA ALA A 60 -11.16 7.05 3.74
C ALA A 60 -11.65 7.58 2.39
N PHE A 61 -12.59 8.53 2.40
CA PHE A 61 -12.99 9.26 1.21
C PHE A 61 -12.21 10.58 1.15
N VAL A 62 -11.52 10.81 0.05
CA VAL A 62 -10.76 12.03 -0.22
C VAL A 62 -11.55 12.83 -1.26
N PRO A 63 -12.22 13.93 -0.89
CA PRO A 63 -12.90 14.79 -1.85
C PRO A 63 -11.88 15.48 -2.75
N ILE A 64 -12.25 15.69 -4.01
CA ILE A 64 -11.49 16.51 -4.94
C ILE A 64 -12.20 17.85 -5.03
N ASP A 65 -11.57 18.86 -4.43
CA ASP A 65 -11.93 20.25 -4.59
C ASP A 65 -10.78 21.03 -5.25
N SER A 66 -11.11 22.19 -5.81
CA SER A 66 -10.18 23.06 -6.52
C SER A 66 -9.02 23.56 -5.64
N VAL A 67 -9.15 23.47 -4.32
CA VAL A 67 -8.16 23.94 -3.34
C VAL A 67 -7.11 22.84 -3.08
N SER A 68 -7.53 21.58 -3.00
CA SER A 68 -6.67 20.43 -2.71
C SER A 68 -5.69 20.11 -3.85
N VAL A 69 -6.08 20.35 -5.10
CA VAL A 69 -5.21 20.13 -6.27
C VAL A 69 -4.05 21.13 -6.32
N ALA A 70 -4.23 22.34 -5.79
CA ALA A 70 -3.20 23.39 -5.80
C ALA A 70 -2.04 23.13 -4.82
N GLN A 71 -2.25 22.34 -3.75
CA GLN A 71 -1.23 22.09 -2.72
C GLN A 71 -0.28 20.92 -3.04
N SER A 72 -0.53 20.16 -4.11
CA SER A 72 0.29 18.99 -4.46
C SER A 72 1.29 19.26 -5.61
N LEU A 73 1.40 20.51 -6.07
CA LEU A 73 2.27 20.96 -7.18
C LEU A 73 3.35 21.97 -6.74
N THR A 74 3.71 22.02 -5.46
CA THR A 74 4.82 22.85 -4.92
C THR A 74 5.71 21.98 -4.05
#